data_AF-A0AB40CJM8-F1
#
_entry.id   AF-A0AB40CJM8-F1
#
_cell.length_a   1.000
_cell.length_b   1.000
_cell.length_c   1.000
_cell.angle_alpha   90.00
_cell.angle_beta   90.00
_cell.angle_gamma   90.00
#
_symmetry.space_group_name_H-M   'P 1'
#
loop_
_entity.id
_entity.type
_entity.pdbx_description
1 polymer ?
#
loop_
_entity_poly.entity_id
_entity_poly.type
_entity_poly.pdbx_seq_one_letter_code
_entity_poly.pdbx_strand_id
1 'polypeptide(L)'
;MAYSTLKRWLRPEVYPLFAAVGVAVGICGMQLARNICTNPEVRVTKQNRAAGVLDNFAEGEKYAEHRLRKFVRNKSPEIMPSVNGFFSNPN
;
A
#
# COMPACT_ATOMS: atom_id res chain seq x y z
N MET A 1 -30.90 7.57 -19.63
CA MET A 1 -29.73 8.30 -20.21
C MET A 1 -28.36 7.88 -19.62
N ALA A 2 -28.22 6.76 -18.91
CA ALA A 2 -26.92 6.33 -18.36
C ALA A 2 -25.90 5.80 -19.41
N TYR A 3 -26.39 5.38 -20.57
CA TYR A 3 -25.57 4.78 -21.64
C TYR A 3 -24.57 5.75 -22.29
N SER A 4 -24.86 7.06 -22.27
CA SER A 4 -24.00 8.10 -22.86
C SER A 4 -22.73 8.36 -22.05
N THR A 5 -22.85 8.35 -20.72
CA THR A 5 -21.72 8.60 -19.80
C THR A 5 -20.78 7.40 -19.73
N LEU A 6 -21.31 6.17 -19.68
CA LEU A 6 -20.49 4.95 -19.64
C LEU A 6 -19.64 4.78 -20.90
N LYS A 7 -20.20 5.01 -22.10
CA LYS A 7 -19.46 4.99 -23.37
C LYS A 7 -18.35 6.04 -23.44
N ARG A 8 -18.48 7.15 -22.71
CA ARG A 8 -17.47 8.22 -22.66
C ARG A 8 -16.25 7.85 -21.81
N TRP A 9 -16.44 7.07 -20.76
CA TRP A 9 -15.38 6.70 -19.82
C TRP A 9 -14.78 5.31 -20.09
N LEU A 10 -15.55 4.36 -20.63
CA LEU A 10 -15.06 3.03 -21.03
C LEU A 10 -14.45 3.08 -22.44
N ARG A 11 -13.43 3.91 -22.61
CA ARG A 11 -12.63 3.97 -23.83
C ARG A 11 -11.19 3.56 -23.52
N PRO A 12 -10.51 2.83 -24.43
CA PRO A 12 -9.16 2.31 -24.17
C PRO A 12 -8.15 3.38 -23.73
N GLU A 13 -8.30 4.61 -24.22
CA GLU A 13 -7.43 5.74 -23.93
C GLU A 13 -7.51 6.19 -22.46
N VAL A 14 -8.61 5.86 -21.77
CA VAL A 14 -8.85 6.27 -20.38
C VAL A 14 -8.42 5.20 -19.38
N TYR A 15 -8.21 3.95 -19.81
CA TYR A 15 -7.77 2.87 -18.92
C TYR A 15 -6.44 3.16 -18.20
N PRO A 16 -5.42 3.77 -18.82
CA PRO A 16 -4.20 4.15 -18.10
C PRO A 16 -4.45 5.16 -16.99
N LEU A 17 -5.38 6.12 -17.20
CA LEU A 17 -5.76 7.11 -16.19
C LEU A 17 -6.49 6.44 -15.02
N PHE A 18 -7.43 5.53 -15.32
CA PHE A 18 -8.12 4.76 -14.28
C PHE A 18 -7.17 3.85 -13.50
N ALA A 19 -6.17 3.27 -14.16
CA ALA A 19 -5.14 2.49 -13.48
C ALA A 19 -4.33 3.36 -12.51
N ALA A 20 -3.85 4.51 -12.95
CA ALA A 20 -3.07 5.42 -12.10
C ALA A 20 -3.88 5.94 -10.89
N VAL A 21 -5.10 6.44 -11.14
CA VAL A 21 -5.99 6.95 -10.08
C VAL A 21 -6.43 5.82 -9.14
N GLY A 22 -6.79 4.67 -9.69
CA GLY A 22 -7.19 3.50 -8.92
C GLY A 22 -6.07 2.99 -8.01
N VAL A 23 -4.83 2.98 -8.50
CA VAL A 23 -3.65 2.64 -7.70
C VAL A 23 -3.44 3.66 -6.57
N ALA A 24 -3.51 4.96 -6.86
CA ALA A 24 -3.33 6.00 -5.85
C ALA A 24 -4.39 5.91 -4.74
N VAL A 25 -5.67 5.83 -5.10
CA VAL A 25 -6.78 5.68 -4.16
C VAL A 25 -6.66 4.36 -3.39
N GLY A 26 -6.30 3.27 -4.07
CA GLY A 26 -6.09 1.96 -3.46
C GLY A 26 -4.98 1.98 -2.41
N ILE A 27 -3.85 2.64 -2.68
CA ILE A 27 -2.75 2.79 -1.71
C ILE A 27 -3.20 3.59 -0.49
N CYS A 28 -3.91 4.71 -0.69
CA CYS A 28 -4.46 5.50 0.41
C CYS A 28 -5.43 4.68 1.28
N GLY A 29 -6.36 3.93 0.65
CA GLY A 29 -7.31 3.08 1.34
C GLY A 29 -6.64 1.93 2.11
N MET A 30 -5.66 1.27 1.50
CA MET A 30 -4.85 0.25 2.16
C MET A 30 -4.14 0.80 3.39
N GLN A 31 -3.57 2.00 3.29
CA GLN A 31 -2.86 2.64 4.40
C GLN A 31 -3.81 2.97 5.56
N LEU A 32 -5.00 3.50 5.26
CA LEU A 32 -6.03 3.78 6.28
C LEU A 32 -6.49 2.50 6.96
N ALA A 33 -6.80 1.44 6.20
CA ALA A 33 -7.21 0.16 6.74
C ALA A 33 -6.13 -0.44 7.67
N ARG A 34 -4.85 -0.36 7.28
CA ARG A 34 -3.73 -0.78 8.15
C ARG A 34 -3.65 0.05 9.43
N ASN A 35 -3.85 1.36 9.32
CA ASN A 35 -3.78 2.24 10.49
C ASN A 35 -4.91 1.96 11.50
N ILE A 36 -6.09 1.55 11.03
CA ILE A 36 -7.22 1.22 11.91
C ILE A 36 -7.08 -0.19 12.51
N CYS A 37 -6.61 -1.15 11.73
CA CYS A 37 -6.65 -2.57 12.12
C CYS A 37 -5.36 -3.12 12.72
N THR A 38 -4.21 -2.51 12.46
CA THR A 38 -2.89 -3.07 12.82
C THR A 38 -2.00 -2.11 13.60
N ASN A 39 -2.44 -0.88 13.82
CA ASN A 39 -1.69 0.08 14.61
C ASN A 39 -1.92 -0.23 16.11
N PRO A 40 -0.87 -0.56 16.87
CA PRO A 40 -1.00 -0.97 18.26
C PRO A 40 -1.62 0.11 19.16
N GLU A 41 -1.53 1.38 18.77
CA GLU A 41 -2.06 2.54 19.50
C GLU A 41 -3.55 2.78 19.22
N VAL A 42 -4.09 2.25 18.11
CA VAL A 42 -5.46 2.53 17.68
C VAL A 42 -6.43 1.52 18.29
N ARG A 43 -7.15 1.97 19.33
CA ARG A 43 -8.08 1.15 20.10
C ARG A 43 -9.53 1.36 19.64
N VAL A 44 -10.00 0.53 18.72
CA VAL A 44 -11.38 0.59 18.21
C VAL A 44 -12.36 -0.21 19.07
N THR A 45 -11.94 -1.39 19.55
CA THR A 45 -12.79 -2.28 20.36
C THR A 45 -12.85 -1.85 21.82
N LYS A 46 -13.98 -2.13 22.48
CA LYS A 46 -14.16 -1.78 23.90
C LYS A 46 -13.19 -2.55 24.81
N GLN A 47 -12.87 -3.80 24.48
CA GLN A 47 -11.92 -4.63 25.25
C GLN A 47 -10.52 -4.00 25.28
N ASN A 48 -10.02 -3.53 24.14
CA ASN A 48 -8.69 -2.93 24.05
C ASN A 48 -8.61 -1.57 24.76
N ARG A 49 -9.73 -0.86 24.93
CA ARG A 49 -9.77 0.39 25.73
C ARG A 49 -9.76 0.14 27.24
N ALA A 50 -10.28 -1.00 27.70
CA ALA A 50 -10.32 -1.35 29.12
C ALA A 50 -8.97 -1.89 29.65
N ALA A 51 -8.08 -2.33 28.76
CA ALA A 51 -6.72 -2.75 29.13
C ALA A 51 -5.89 -1.51 29.55
N GLY A 52 -5.65 -1.35 30.85
CA GLY A 52 -4.92 -0.20 31.41
C GLY A 52 -3.41 -0.19 31.09
N VAL A 53 -2.81 -1.37 30.87
CA VAL A 53 -1.42 -1.55 30.41
C VAL A 53 -1.46 -2.39 29.14
N LEU A 54 -0.71 -1.97 28.12
CA LEU A 54 -0.76 -2.53 26.77
C LEU A 54 0.52 -3.34 26.49
N ASP A 55 0.49 -4.65 26.75
CA ASP A 55 1.59 -5.58 26.43
C ASP A 55 1.59 -5.96 24.94
N ASN A 56 1.76 -4.97 24.07
CA ASN A 56 1.53 -5.12 22.63
C ASN A 56 2.80 -5.16 21.77
N PHE A 57 3.89 -5.65 22.36
CA PHE A 57 5.21 -5.77 21.70
C PHE A 57 5.14 -6.59 20.41
N ALA A 58 4.43 -7.72 20.41
CA ALA A 58 4.31 -8.61 19.26
C ALA A 58 3.47 -8.00 18.11
N GLU A 59 2.46 -7.18 18.42
CA GLU A 59 1.69 -6.46 17.39
C GLU A 59 2.50 -5.27 16.85
N GLY A 60 3.20 -4.54 17.72
CA GLY A 60 4.12 -3.47 17.33
C GLY A 60 5.23 -3.95 16.41
N GLU A 61 5.84 -5.11 16.69
CA GLU A 61 6.84 -5.73 15.81
C GLU A 61 6.23 -6.07 14.44
N LYS A 62 5.03 -6.66 14.41
CA LYS A 62 4.33 -6.99 13.15
C LYS A 62 3.95 -5.75 12.35
N TYR A 63 3.60 -4.65 13.02
CA TYR A 63 3.28 -3.38 12.39
C TYR A 63 4.54 -2.73 11.78
N ALA A 64 5.65 -2.70 12.52
CA ALA A 64 6.92 -2.14 12.09
C ALA A 64 7.57 -2.96 10.96
N GLU A 65 7.63 -4.28 11.12
CA GLU A 65 8.32 -5.21 10.23
C GLU A 65 7.32 -6.00 9.35
N HIS A 66 6.55 -5.28 8.54
CA HIS A 66 5.62 -5.91 7.61
C HIS A 66 6.34 -6.66 6.47
N ARG A 67 5.67 -7.64 5.86
CA ARG A 67 6.24 -8.56 4.86
C ARG A 67 6.97 -7.85 3.71
N LEU A 68 6.37 -6.81 3.15
CA LEU A 68 7.00 -6.02 2.07
C LEU A 68 8.30 -5.32 2.54
N ARG A 69 8.36 -4.79 3.77
CA ARG A 69 9.58 -4.17 4.31
C ARG A 69 10.68 -5.20 4.52
N LYS A 70 10.34 -6.38 5.07
CA LYS A 70 11.27 -7.51 5.18
C LYS A 70 11.81 -7.96 3.82
N PHE A 71 10.94 -8.00 2.81
CA PHE A 71 11.30 -8.40 1.45
C PHE A 71 12.23 -7.40 0.74
N VAL A 72 12.00 -6.10 0.94
CA VAL A 72 12.78 -5.04 0.27
C VAL A 72 14.08 -4.72 1.01
N ARG A 73 14.23 -5.09 2.29
CA ARG A 73 15.38 -4.73 3.14
C ARG A 73 16.75 -5.07 2.55
N ASN A 74 16.86 -6.17 1.82
CA ASN A 74 18.12 -6.66 1.25
C ASN A 74 18.25 -6.37 -0.26
N LYS A 75 17.35 -5.56 -0.82
CA LYS A 75 17.40 -5.17 -2.25
C LYS A 75 18.01 -3.78 -2.38
N SER A 76 18.80 -3.57 -3.45
CA SER A 76 19.25 -2.24 -3.81
C SER A 76 18.04 -1.36 -4.18
N PRO A 77 18.03 -0.07 -3.76
CA PRO A 77 16.94 0.84 -4.07
C PRO A 77 17.02 1.26 -5.54
N GLU A 78 16.50 0.42 -6.44
CA GLU A 78 16.48 0.66 -7.88
C GLU A 78 15.07 0.46 -8.45
N ILE A 79 14.60 1.42 -9.24
CA ILE A 79 13.24 1.42 -9.80
C ILE A 79 13.13 0.39 -10.95
N MET A 80 14.17 0.27 -11.77
CA MET A 80 14.21 -0.65 -12.91
C MET A 80 15.61 -1.26 -13.04
N PRO A 81 15.97 -2.28 -12.23
CA PRO A 81 17.33 -2.84 -12.20
C PRO A 81 17.79 -3.38 -13.57
N SER A 82 16.89 -3.92 -14.39
CA SER A 82 17.23 -4.39 -15.75
C SER A 82 17.56 -3.24 -16.71
N VAL A 83 16.80 -2.16 -16.66
CA VAL A 83 17.02 -0.97 -17.49
C VAL A 83 18.26 -0.22 -17.02
N ASN A 84 18.43 -0.09 -15.70
CA ASN A 84 19.60 0.51 -15.09
C ASN A 84 20.86 -0.26 -15.50
N GLY A 85 20.87 -1.58 -15.36
CA GLY A 85 21.98 -2.44 -15.78
C GLY A 85 22.23 -2.41 -17.29
N PHE A 86 21.19 -2.25 -18.12
CA PHE A 86 21.37 -2.09 -19.57
C PHE A 86 22.12 -0.80 -19.93
N PHE A 87 21.87 0.30 -19.22
CA PHE A 87 22.52 1.59 -19.52
C PHE A 87 23.82 1.83 -18.74
N SER A 88 24.05 1.13 -17.62
CA SER A 88 25.22 1.32 -16.77
C SER A 88 26.33 0.29 -16.97
N ASN A 89 26.04 -0.89 -17.55
CA ASN A 89 27.06 -1.88 -17.85
C ASN A 89 27.78 -1.53 -19.17
N PRO A 90 29.11 -1.41 -19.18
CA PRO A 90 29.89 -1.02 -20.36
C PRO A 90 30.15 -2.16 -21.38
N ASN A 91 29.50 -3.32 -21.23
CA ASN A 91 29.66 -4.49 -22.12
C ASN A 91 28.33 -4.87 -22.77
#